data_AF-A0A933Y1B0-F1
#
_entry.id   AF-A0A933Y1B0-F1
#
_cell.length_a   1.000
_cell.length_b   1.000
_cell.length_c   1.000
_cell.angle_alpha   90.00
_cell.angle_beta   90.00
_cell.angle_gamma   90.00
#
_symmetry.space_group_name_H-M   'P 1'
#
loop_
_entity.id
_entity.type
_entity.pdbx_description
1 polymer ?
#
loop_
_entity_poly.entity_id
_entity_poly.type
_entity_poly.pdbx_seq_one_letter_code
_entity_poly.pdbx_strand_id
1 'polypeptide(L)'
;MLVCARAGAEPLNAAHRRVELASAPDATPRVRRSIAAAADGSFAFNAVPPGRYTLTAKENLMTQHGGPKRFAPPLEDVAVAPGEDVRGLQLVLRDAAAIVLRAPVARAGHVCVCDRGSRLNYFVVEPVDDRWNRTLDDIRPGRVRVLAVSGELAALSPWLDLESGEHREVAVELQPGGWASLHFEFAIPDALGPPWRVQDFREHAFVPGGTGEAARSGTRYGPLPPGEYEVVVGKGANERVERFTIRTGETTEVVVRVE
;
A
#
# COMPACT_ATOMS: atom_id res chain seq x y z
N MET A 1 5.15 3.06 30.46
CA MET A 1 4.13 2.45 29.60
C MET A 1 4.81 1.63 28.52
N LEU A 2 4.62 0.32 28.59
CA LEU A 2 5.33 -0.69 27.82
C LEU A 2 4.33 -1.52 27.02
N VAL A 3 4.54 -1.64 25.70
CA VAL A 3 3.84 -2.62 24.86
C VAL A 3 4.81 -3.77 24.59
N CYS A 4 4.56 -4.94 25.19
CA CYS A 4 5.44 -6.11 25.15
C CYS A 4 4.79 -7.35 24.56
N ALA A 5 5.53 -8.05 23.72
CA ALA A 5 4.96 -9.11 22.90
C ALA A 5 6.03 -10.04 22.32
N ARG A 6 5.58 -11.18 21.80
CA ARG A 6 6.43 -12.19 21.15
C ARG A 6 5.97 -12.39 19.72
N ALA A 7 6.87 -12.22 18.76
CA ALA A 7 6.71 -12.74 17.41
C ALA A 7 6.97 -14.26 17.44
N GLY A 8 6.16 -15.06 16.74
CA GLY A 8 6.09 -16.53 16.86
C GLY A 8 7.42 -17.32 16.88
N ALA A 9 7.34 -18.55 17.38
CA ALA A 9 8.43 -19.36 17.94
C ALA A 9 9.49 -19.93 16.98
N GLU A 10 9.52 -19.55 15.70
CA GLU A 10 10.52 -20.08 14.78
C GLU A 10 11.82 -19.24 14.84
N PRO A 11 13.00 -19.86 15.13
CA PRO A 11 14.27 -19.14 15.19
C PRO A 11 14.79 -18.83 13.78
N LEU A 12 14.36 -17.71 13.20
CA LEU A 12 15.09 -17.04 12.12
C LEU A 12 15.91 -15.90 12.70
N ASN A 13 16.97 -15.51 12.00
CA ASN A 13 17.87 -14.43 12.36
C ASN A 13 17.11 -13.13 12.68
N ALA A 14 16.96 -12.84 13.98
CA ALA A 14 16.11 -11.75 14.46
C ALA A 14 16.57 -10.35 14.04
N ALA A 15 17.81 -10.19 13.57
CA ALA A 15 18.31 -8.92 13.04
C ALA A 15 17.46 -8.39 11.88
N HIS A 16 16.65 -9.24 11.24
CA HIS A 16 15.81 -8.87 10.11
C HIS A 16 14.34 -8.64 10.47
N ARG A 17 13.89 -8.90 11.70
CA ARG A 17 12.47 -8.76 12.05
C ARG A 17 12.17 -7.35 12.56
N ARG A 18 11.34 -6.61 11.83
CA ARG A 18 10.96 -5.24 12.18
C ARG A 18 9.49 -5.20 12.58
N VAL A 19 9.24 -4.65 13.77
CA VAL A 19 7.89 -4.37 14.27
C VAL A 19 7.66 -2.88 14.15
N GLU A 20 6.47 -2.49 13.70
CA GLU A 20 6.04 -1.11 13.56
C GLU A 20 4.75 -0.90 14.35
N LEU A 21 4.72 0.18 15.12
CA LEU A 21 3.57 0.70 15.85
C LEU A 21 3.15 2.00 15.18
N ALA A 22 1.90 2.06 14.73
CA ALA A 22 1.31 3.26 14.16
C ALA A 22 0.01 3.62 14.91
N SER A 23 -0.14 4.88 15.31
CA SER A 23 -1.38 5.37 15.89
C SER A 23 -2.50 5.36 14.84
N ALA A 24 -3.75 5.31 15.30
CA ALA A 24 -4.91 5.47 14.44
C ALA A 24 -4.80 6.72 13.53
N PRO A 25 -5.36 6.70 12.31
CA PRO A 25 -5.21 7.79 11.34
C PRO A 25 -5.63 9.18 11.86
N ASP A 26 -6.60 9.22 12.75
CA ASP A 26 -7.23 10.37 13.40
C ASP A 26 -6.60 10.76 14.75
N ALA A 27 -5.65 9.98 15.26
CA ALA A 27 -4.98 10.27 16.52
C ALA A 27 -4.13 11.55 16.48
N THR A 28 -4.18 12.34 17.56
CA THR A 28 -3.35 13.54 17.78
C THR A 28 -2.68 13.45 19.17
N PRO A 29 -1.34 13.42 19.28
CA PRO A 29 -0.37 13.42 18.19
C PRO A 29 -0.35 12.09 17.43
N ARG A 30 0.06 12.12 16.15
CA ARG A 30 0.36 10.89 15.42
C ARG A 30 1.68 10.31 15.90
N VAL A 31 1.66 9.03 16.20
CA VAL A 31 2.83 8.28 16.64
C VAL A 31 3.12 7.20 15.61
N ARG A 32 4.34 7.19 15.08
CA ARG A 32 4.86 6.09 14.28
C ARG A 32 6.22 5.70 14.82
N ARG A 33 6.37 4.46 15.27
CA ARG A 33 7.61 3.94 15.85
C ARG A 33 7.92 2.59 15.27
N SER A 34 9.20 2.25 15.18
CA SER A 34 9.60 0.93 14.72
C SER A 34 10.86 0.47 15.41
N ILE A 35 10.90 -0.83 15.71
CA ILE A 35 11.97 -1.49 16.46
C ILE A 35 12.31 -2.82 15.79
N ALA A 36 13.54 -3.29 15.96
CA ALA A 36 13.89 -4.67 15.66
C ALA A 36 13.39 -5.59 16.79
N ALA A 37 12.90 -6.77 16.45
CA ALA A 37 12.63 -7.81 17.45
C ALA A 37 13.95 -8.44 17.91
N ALA A 38 13.98 -8.90 19.16
CA ALA A 38 15.12 -9.64 19.71
C ALA A 38 15.20 -11.07 19.14
N ALA A 39 16.33 -11.75 19.39
CA ALA A 39 16.63 -13.11 18.95
C ALA A 39 15.51 -14.13 19.27
N ASP A 40 14.85 -13.97 20.40
CA ASP A 40 13.76 -14.83 20.88
C ASP A 40 12.38 -14.44 20.32
N GLY A 41 12.34 -13.45 19.41
CA GLY A 41 11.13 -12.87 18.84
C GLY A 41 10.47 -11.80 19.72
N SER A 42 11.00 -11.50 20.90
CA SER A 42 10.41 -10.49 21.78
C SER A 42 10.60 -9.07 21.25
N PHE A 43 9.65 -8.18 21.55
CA PHE A 43 9.76 -6.76 21.21
C PHE A 43 9.07 -5.89 22.26
N ALA A 44 9.52 -4.64 22.36
CA ALA A 44 9.06 -3.69 23.38
C ALA A 44 9.02 -2.25 22.86
N PHE A 45 7.85 -1.61 22.90
CA PHE A 45 7.73 -0.16 22.72
C PHE A 45 7.59 0.52 24.08
N ASN A 46 8.54 1.39 24.42
CA ASN A 46 8.54 2.16 25.67
C ASN A 46 7.90 3.53 25.47
N ALA A 47 7.30 4.09 26.52
CA ALA A 47 6.71 5.44 26.54
C ALA A 47 5.75 5.67 25.36
N VAL A 48 4.91 4.68 25.07
CA VAL A 48 3.79 4.82 24.13
C VAL A 48 2.73 5.70 24.79
N PRO A 49 2.24 6.79 24.16
CA PRO A 49 1.13 7.57 24.71
C PRO A 49 -0.18 6.77 24.77
N PRO A 50 -1.17 7.16 25.58
CA PRO A 50 -2.49 6.56 25.51
C PRO A 50 -3.13 6.73 24.13
N GLY A 51 -3.85 5.71 23.64
CA GLY A 51 -4.49 5.77 22.32
C GLY A 51 -4.77 4.40 21.71
N ARG A 52 -5.23 4.40 20.46
CA ARG A 52 -5.43 3.20 19.63
C ARG A 52 -4.32 3.09 18.61
N TYR A 53 -3.82 1.86 18.43
CA TYR A 53 -2.68 1.59 17.58
C TYR A 53 -2.92 0.37 16.70
N THR A 54 -2.24 0.36 15.56
CA THR A 54 -2.04 -0.81 14.72
C THR A 54 -0.59 -1.26 14.86
N LEU A 55 -0.38 -2.54 15.15
CA LEU A 55 0.92 -3.18 15.11
C LEU A 55 1.07 -3.97 13.81
N THR A 56 2.21 -3.84 13.16
CA THR A 56 2.59 -4.67 12.02
C THR A 56 3.97 -5.25 12.24
N ALA A 57 4.22 -6.43 11.69
CA ALA A 57 5.56 -7.01 11.68
C ALA A 57 5.89 -7.51 10.28
N LYS A 58 7.15 -7.31 9.89
CA LYS A 58 7.70 -7.85 8.65
C LYS A 58 9.11 -8.33 8.86
N GLU A 59 9.49 -9.35 8.12
CA GLU A 59 10.87 -9.76 7.99
C GLU A 59 11.55 -8.93 6.90
N ASN A 60 12.29 -7.92 7.34
CA ASN A 60 13.09 -7.03 6.51
C ASN A 60 14.41 -7.72 6.16
N LEU A 61 14.35 -8.62 5.18
CA LEU A 61 15.55 -9.10 4.51
C LEU A 61 16.10 -7.97 3.65
N MET A 62 16.93 -7.11 4.26
CA MET A 62 17.79 -6.13 3.57
C MET A 62 18.79 -6.80 2.61
N THR A 63 18.80 -8.13 2.54
CA THR A 63 19.59 -8.83 1.54
C THR A 63 19.00 -8.56 0.17
N GLN A 64 19.76 -7.89 -0.68
CA GLN A 64 19.53 -7.69 -2.11
C GLN A 64 19.39 -9.02 -2.91
N HIS A 65 19.19 -10.16 -2.24
CA HIS A 65 19.41 -11.52 -2.74
C HIS A 65 18.22 -12.46 -2.50
N GLY A 66 16.98 -11.96 -2.48
CA GLY A 66 15.80 -12.79 -2.78
C GLY A 66 15.47 -13.90 -1.78
N GLY A 67 15.73 -13.71 -0.48
CA GLY A 67 15.20 -14.60 0.54
C GLY A 67 13.68 -14.46 0.70
N PRO A 68 12.97 -15.51 1.13
CA PRO A 68 11.52 -15.47 1.31
C PRO A 68 11.15 -14.42 2.35
N LYS A 69 10.30 -13.48 1.96
CA LYS A 69 9.83 -12.44 2.87
C LYS A 69 8.64 -12.95 3.66
N ARG A 70 8.48 -12.43 4.87
CA ARG A 70 7.40 -12.83 5.78
C ARG A 70 6.69 -11.62 6.37
N PHE A 71 5.38 -11.74 6.55
CA PHE A 71 4.51 -10.70 7.08
C PHE A 71 3.61 -11.24 8.17
N ALA A 72 3.42 -10.48 9.24
CA ALA A 72 2.30 -10.70 10.13
C ALA A 72 1.08 -9.92 9.62
N PRO A 73 -0.13 -10.50 9.66
CA PRO A 73 -1.36 -9.71 9.60
C PRO A 73 -1.30 -8.56 10.62
N PRO A 74 -1.80 -7.36 10.28
CA PRO A 74 -1.86 -6.26 11.23
C PRO A 74 -2.68 -6.68 12.47
N LEU A 75 -2.17 -6.32 13.65
CA LEU A 75 -2.97 -6.35 14.87
C LEU A 75 -3.55 -4.95 15.08
N GLU A 76 -4.82 -4.79 14.72
CA GLU A 76 -5.55 -3.54 14.76
C GLU A 76 -6.12 -3.26 16.15
N ASP A 77 -6.52 -2.00 16.39
CA ASP A 77 -7.22 -1.58 17.61
C ASP A 77 -6.56 -1.94 18.94
N VAL A 78 -5.23 -1.97 18.98
CA VAL A 78 -4.47 -2.12 20.22
C VAL A 78 -4.68 -0.85 21.06
N ALA A 79 -5.58 -0.92 22.03
CA ALA A 79 -5.86 0.15 22.97
C ALA A 79 -4.79 0.17 24.07
N VAL A 80 -4.29 1.36 24.38
CA VAL A 80 -3.36 1.61 25.48
C VAL A 80 -3.97 2.69 26.37
N ALA A 81 -4.41 2.34 27.57
CA ALA A 81 -4.94 3.30 28.54
C ALA A 81 -3.81 4.04 29.29
N PRO A 82 -4.09 5.20 29.92
CA PRO A 82 -3.10 5.91 30.72
C PRO A 82 -2.47 5.03 31.83
N GLY A 83 -1.16 4.83 31.74
CA GLY A 83 -0.39 4.05 32.71
C GLY A 83 -0.45 2.52 32.50
N GLU A 84 -1.18 2.04 31.50
CA GLU A 84 -1.37 0.62 31.23
C GLU A 84 -0.18 0.00 30.47
N ASP A 85 0.35 -1.11 30.99
CA ASP A 85 1.27 -1.94 30.23
C ASP A 85 0.50 -3.02 29.46
N VAL A 86 0.43 -2.88 28.13
CA VAL A 86 -0.19 -3.89 27.26
C VAL A 86 0.80 -5.01 26.98
N ARG A 87 0.48 -6.23 27.41
CA ARG A 87 1.36 -7.40 27.32
C ARG A 87 0.69 -8.57 26.60
N GLY A 88 1.51 -9.51 26.14
CA GLY A 88 1.03 -10.78 25.58
C GLY A 88 0.50 -10.67 24.16
N LEU A 89 0.74 -9.55 23.45
CA LEU A 89 0.40 -9.47 22.03
C LEU A 89 1.28 -10.47 21.25
N GLN A 90 0.70 -11.05 20.21
CA GLN A 90 1.41 -12.00 19.36
C GLN A 90 1.26 -11.60 17.91
N LEU A 91 2.38 -11.53 17.21
CA LEU A 91 2.43 -11.30 15.76
C LEU A 91 3.03 -12.55 15.12
N VAL A 92 2.20 -13.30 14.40
CA VAL A 92 2.63 -14.51 13.70
C VAL A 92 3.03 -14.15 12.29
N LEU A 93 4.33 -14.20 12.00
CA LEU A 93 4.84 -14.05 10.65
C LEU A 93 4.39 -15.23 9.79
N ARG A 94 3.90 -14.90 8.59
CA ARG A 94 3.47 -15.82 7.55
C ARG A 94 4.33 -15.60 6.32
N ASP A 95 4.54 -16.64 5.53
CA ASP A 95 5.25 -16.51 4.26
C ASP A 95 4.51 -15.54 3.33
N ALA A 96 5.25 -14.66 2.66
CA ALA A 96 4.72 -13.82 1.61
C ALA A 96 4.13 -14.69 0.50
N ALA A 97 3.06 -14.22 -0.11
CA ALA A 97 2.60 -14.74 -1.37
C ALA A 97 3.49 -14.21 -2.50
N ALA A 98 3.47 -14.93 -3.61
CA ALA A 98 4.13 -14.55 -4.85
C ALA A 98 3.12 -14.42 -5.98
N ILE A 99 3.23 -13.35 -6.77
CA ILE A 99 2.52 -13.20 -8.04
C ILE A 99 3.52 -13.37 -9.18
N VAL A 100 3.26 -14.32 -10.08
CA VAL A 100 3.97 -14.41 -11.36
C VAL A 100 3.17 -13.62 -12.38
N LEU A 101 3.62 -12.40 -12.66
CA LEU A 101 2.95 -11.54 -13.63
C LEU A 101 3.37 -11.91 -15.05
N ARG A 102 2.38 -12.11 -15.92
CA ARG A 102 2.55 -12.20 -17.37
C ARG A 102 1.82 -11.06 -18.07
N ALA A 103 2.56 -10.27 -18.83
CA ALA A 103 1.98 -9.25 -19.70
C ALA A 103 2.80 -9.13 -20.99
N PRO A 104 2.18 -9.11 -22.19
CA PRO A 104 2.89 -8.77 -23.42
C PRO A 104 3.23 -7.28 -23.42
N VAL A 105 4.52 -6.94 -23.51
CA VAL A 105 5.02 -5.56 -23.43
C VAL A 105 6.34 -5.38 -24.17
N ALA A 106 6.40 -4.37 -25.03
CA ALA A 106 7.64 -4.00 -25.71
C ALA A 106 8.51 -3.00 -24.91
N ARG A 107 8.06 -2.54 -23.74
CA ARG A 107 8.70 -1.47 -22.97
C ARG A 107 8.66 -1.73 -21.47
N ALA A 108 9.56 -1.07 -20.75
CA ALA A 108 9.52 -1.02 -19.30
C ALA A 108 8.23 -0.38 -18.79
N GLY A 109 7.90 -0.68 -17.54
CA GLY A 109 6.75 -0.09 -16.90
C GLY A 109 6.70 -0.39 -15.41
N HIS A 110 5.52 -0.15 -14.87
CA HIS A 110 5.28 -0.17 -13.45
C HIS A 110 4.20 -1.20 -13.15
N VAL A 111 4.45 -1.97 -12.11
CA VAL A 111 3.47 -2.91 -11.57
C VAL A 111 3.27 -2.56 -10.13
N CYS A 112 2.02 -2.44 -9.74
CA CYS A 112 1.68 -2.16 -8.37
C CYS A 112 0.68 -3.17 -7.89
N VAL A 113 0.90 -3.61 -6.66
CA VAL A 113 0.00 -4.52 -5.97
C VAL A 113 -0.67 -3.73 -4.86
N CYS A 114 -1.97 -3.59 -4.97
CA CYS A 114 -2.82 -2.94 -3.98
C CYS A 114 -3.36 -4.02 -3.06
N ASP A 115 -3.15 -3.92 -1.76
CA ASP A 115 -3.95 -4.68 -0.78
C ASP A 115 -5.18 -3.84 -0.37
N ARG A 116 -6.23 -4.49 0.11
CA ARG A 116 -7.40 -3.77 0.62
C ARG A 116 -7.05 -3.07 1.93
N GLY A 117 -6.87 -1.75 1.88
CA GLY A 117 -6.74 -0.90 3.07
C GLY A 117 -5.31 -0.53 3.50
N SER A 118 -4.27 -0.95 2.77
CA SER A 118 -2.91 -0.48 3.02
C SER A 118 -2.33 0.32 1.85
N ARG A 119 -1.11 0.82 2.06
CA ARG A 119 -0.35 1.50 1.03
C ARG A 119 0.05 0.50 -0.05
N LEU A 120 0.08 0.98 -1.30
CA LEU A 120 0.60 0.20 -2.41
C LEU A 120 2.00 -0.33 -2.16
N ASN A 121 2.22 -1.58 -2.55
CA ASN A 121 3.56 -2.03 -2.89
C ASN A 121 3.82 -1.67 -4.35
N TYR A 122 4.76 -0.75 -4.55
CA TYR A 122 5.18 -0.27 -5.86
C TYR A 122 6.39 -1.06 -6.33
N PHE A 123 6.28 -1.67 -7.51
CA PHE A 123 7.37 -2.43 -8.13
C PHE A 123 7.67 -1.80 -9.50
N VAL A 124 8.92 -1.40 -9.70
CA VAL A 124 9.41 -1.07 -11.05
C VAL A 124 9.73 -2.38 -11.74
N VAL A 125 9.10 -2.66 -12.88
CA VAL A 125 9.28 -3.90 -13.64
C VAL A 125 9.94 -3.60 -14.97
N GLU A 126 11.21 -4.01 -15.08
CA GLU A 126 11.92 -4.04 -16.34
C GLU A 126 11.50 -5.28 -17.13
N PRO A 127 11.31 -5.16 -18.46
CA PRO A 127 10.99 -6.28 -19.30
C PRO A 127 12.25 -7.12 -19.49
N VAL A 128 12.10 -8.45 -19.41
CA VAL A 128 13.21 -9.37 -19.69
C VAL A 128 13.29 -9.65 -21.20
N ASP A 129 12.18 -9.49 -21.93
CA ASP A 129 12.05 -9.60 -23.40
C ASP A 129 10.87 -8.73 -23.91
N ASP A 130 10.09 -9.19 -24.89
CA ASP A 130 8.79 -8.62 -25.32
C ASP A 130 7.63 -8.93 -24.34
N ARG A 131 7.98 -9.41 -23.14
CA ARG A 131 7.06 -9.81 -22.08
C ARG A 131 7.59 -9.38 -20.73
N TRP A 132 6.68 -8.96 -19.87
CA TRP A 132 6.90 -9.04 -18.44
C TRP A 132 6.66 -10.49 -18.03
N ASN A 133 7.72 -11.10 -17.51
CA ASN A 133 7.68 -12.38 -16.82
C ASN A 133 8.43 -12.19 -15.51
N ARG A 134 7.73 -11.66 -14.51
CA ARG A 134 8.35 -11.30 -13.22
C ARG A 134 7.56 -11.90 -12.06
N THR A 135 8.31 -12.51 -11.15
CA THR A 135 7.80 -12.88 -9.84
C THR A 135 7.88 -11.67 -8.91
N LEU A 136 6.74 -11.31 -8.32
CA LEU A 136 6.63 -10.39 -7.20
C LEU A 136 6.48 -11.26 -5.96
N ASP A 137 7.55 -11.49 -5.21
CA ASP A 137 7.65 -12.45 -4.10
C ASP A 137 7.54 -11.80 -2.70
N ASP A 138 7.09 -10.54 -2.67
CA ASP A 138 6.93 -9.73 -1.46
C ASP A 138 5.48 -9.30 -1.24
N ILE A 139 4.53 -10.15 -1.61
CA ILE A 139 3.11 -9.81 -1.53
C ILE A 139 2.56 -10.28 -0.19
N ARG A 140 2.00 -9.36 0.58
CA ARG A 140 1.29 -9.70 1.81
C ARG A 140 0.10 -10.60 1.45
N PRO A 141 -0.08 -11.77 2.10
CA PRO A 141 -1.27 -12.58 1.93
C PRO A 141 -2.54 -11.78 2.25
N GLY A 142 -3.62 -12.08 1.55
CA GLY A 142 -4.88 -11.36 1.62
C GLY A 142 -5.42 -10.99 0.25
N ARG A 143 -6.40 -10.10 0.25
CA ARG A 143 -7.09 -9.67 -0.97
C ARG A 143 -6.30 -8.56 -1.66
N VAL A 144 -5.78 -8.85 -2.85
CA VAL A 144 -4.92 -7.95 -3.63
C VAL A 144 -5.38 -7.78 -5.08
N ARG A 145 -4.94 -6.69 -5.71
CA ARG A 145 -5.17 -6.41 -7.13
C ARG A 145 -3.89 -5.89 -7.77
N VAL A 146 -3.65 -6.23 -9.03
CA VAL A 146 -2.45 -5.83 -9.77
C VAL A 146 -2.83 -4.76 -10.79
N LEU A 147 -2.26 -3.56 -10.66
CA LEU A 147 -2.23 -2.58 -11.74
C LEU A 147 -0.90 -2.70 -12.48
N ALA A 148 -0.98 -2.84 -13.81
CA ALA A 148 0.14 -2.91 -14.72
C ALA A 148 0.09 -1.73 -15.69
N VAL A 149 1.19 -0.98 -15.83
CA VAL A 149 1.25 0.24 -16.64
C VAL A 149 2.53 0.29 -17.47
N SER A 150 2.42 0.34 -18.80
CA SER A 150 3.57 0.47 -19.72
C SER A 150 3.30 1.52 -20.79
N GLY A 151 4.01 2.65 -20.72
CA GLY A 151 3.79 3.76 -21.66
C GLY A 151 2.39 4.35 -21.53
N GLU A 152 1.57 4.21 -22.57
CA GLU A 152 0.15 4.62 -22.61
C GLU A 152 -0.81 3.47 -22.32
N LEU A 153 -0.28 2.26 -22.12
CA LEU A 153 -1.07 1.08 -21.86
C LEU A 153 -1.22 0.86 -20.35
N ALA A 154 -2.40 0.43 -19.94
CA ALA A 154 -2.68 0.03 -18.58
C ALA A 154 -3.61 -1.19 -18.55
N ALA A 155 -3.48 -2.00 -17.50
CA ALA A 155 -4.41 -3.06 -17.16
C ALA A 155 -4.55 -3.18 -15.67
N LEU A 156 -5.71 -3.66 -15.24
CA LEU A 156 -6.01 -3.93 -13.85
C LEU A 156 -6.56 -5.35 -13.76
N SER A 157 -5.89 -6.22 -12.99
CA SER A 157 -6.35 -7.60 -12.79
C SER A 157 -7.69 -7.62 -12.05
N PRO A 158 -8.41 -8.75 -12.02
CA PRO A 158 -9.42 -8.98 -10.97
C PRO A 158 -8.80 -8.94 -9.56
N TRP A 159 -9.63 -8.85 -8.53
CA TRP A 159 -9.18 -9.15 -7.16
C TRP A 159 -8.74 -10.61 -7.05
N LEU A 160 -7.66 -10.82 -6.31
CA LEU A 160 -7.07 -12.11 -6.02
C LEU A 160 -7.06 -12.26 -4.50
N ASP A 161 -7.54 -13.38 -4.00
CA ASP A 161 -7.36 -13.76 -2.60
C ASP A 161 -6.12 -14.66 -2.53
N LEU A 162 -5.05 -14.16 -1.92
CA LEU A 162 -3.78 -14.87 -1.79
C LEU A 162 -3.60 -15.45 -0.39
N GLU A 163 -3.25 -16.72 -0.33
CA GLU A 163 -2.86 -17.42 0.89
C GLU A 163 -1.36 -17.23 1.21
N SER A 164 -0.98 -17.59 2.44
CA SER A 164 0.42 -17.56 2.89
C SER A 164 1.28 -18.50 2.06
N GLY A 165 2.39 -18.00 1.49
CA GLY A 165 3.31 -18.79 0.68
C GLY A 165 2.75 -19.21 -0.70
N GLU A 166 1.58 -18.72 -1.08
CA GLU A 166 0.96 -19.07 -2.36
C GLU A 166 1.72 -18.46 -3.54
N HIS A 167 1.89 -19.21 -4.63
CA HIS A 167 2.36 -18.69 -5.91
C HIS A 167 1.20 -18.64 -6.91
N ARG A 168 0.76 -17.44 -7.28
CA ARG A 168 -0.34 -17.21 -8.22
C ARG A 168 0.16 -16.63 -9.53
N GLU A 169 -0.15 -17.29 -10.63
CA GLU A 169 0.06 -16.70 -11.96
C GLU A 169 -1.08 -15.72 -12.28
N VAL A 170 -0.72 -14.54 -12.78
CA VAL A 170 -1.67 -13.49 -13.17
C VAL A 170 -1.29 -13.01 -14.56
N ALA A 171 -2.16 -13.27 -15.53
CA ALA A 171 -2.07 -12.68 -16.85
C ALA A 171 -2.87 -11.37 -16.88
N VAL A 172 -2.26 -10.29 -17.35
CA VAL A 172 -2.94 -9.03 -17.61
C VAL A 172 -2.78 -8.63 -19.06
N GLU A 173 -3.88 -8.22 -19.68
CA GLU A 173 -3.86 -7.72 -21.06
C GLU A 173 -3.83 -6.19 -21.01
N LEU A 174 -2.68 -5.63 -21.36
CA LEU A 174 -2.50 -4.18 -21.41
C LEU A 174 -3.31 -3.59 -22.58
N GLN A 175 -4.10 -2.57 -22.26
CA GLN A 175 -4.93 -1.86 -23.23
C GLN A 175 -4.58 -0.37 -23.19
N PRO A 176 -4.78 0.39 -24.29
CA PRO A 176 -4.62 1.83 -24.26
C PRO A 176 -5.50 2.45 -23.16
N GLY A 177 -4.83 3.07 -22.19
CA GLY A 177 -5.47 3.75 -21.07
C GLY A 177 -5.85 5.20 -21.41
N GLY A 178 -6.45 5.89 -20.46
CA GLY A 178 -6.62 7.34 -20.51
C GLY A 178 -5.91 8.01 -19.34
N TRP A 179 -6.02 9.33 -19.29
CA TRP A 179 -5.34 10.17 -18.29
C TRP A 179 -6.37 11.00 -17.53
N ALA A 180 -6.07 11.36 -16.29
CA ALA A 180 -6.76 12.41 -15.56
C ALA A 180 -5.86 13.63 -15.46
N SER A 181 -6.40 14.82 -15.63
CA SER A 181 -5.72 16.09 -15.33
C SER A 181 -6.44 16.73 -14.15
N LEU A 182 -5.74 16.82 -13.02
CA LEU A 182 -6.33 17.25 -11.75
C LEU A 182 -6.10 18.75 -11.53
N HIS A 183 -7.20 19.50 -11.41
CA HIS A 183 -7.24 20.93 -11.15
C HIS A 183 -7.81 21.20 -9.76
N PHE A 184 -6.99 21.70 -8.85
CA PHE A 184 -7.42 22.00 -7.48
C PHE A 184 -7.73 23.49 -7.37
N GLU A 185 -8.98 23.85 -7.03
CA GLU A 185 -9.43 25.24 -6.92
C GLU A 185 -9.12 25.89 -5.55
N PHE A 186 -8.32 25.23 -4.72
CA PHE A 186 -7.99 25.67 -3.36
C PHE A 186 -6.51 25.44 -3.07
N ALA A 187 -5.94 26.29 -2.21
CA ALA A 187 -4.65 26.00 -1.61
C ALA A 187 -4.83 24.91 -0.56
N ILE A 188 -4.12 23.79 -0.71
CA ILE A 188 -4.17 22.75 0.30
C ILE A 188 -3.29 23.20 1.48
N PRO A 189 -3.83 23.34 2.70
CA PRO A 189 -3.00 23.64 3.85
C PRO A 189 -1.96 22.53 4.07
N ASP A 190 -0.69 22.90 4.23
CA ASP A 190 0.43 21.97 4.51
C ASP A 190 0.16 21.03 5.70
N ALA A 191 -0.70 21.48 6.63
CA ALA A 191 -1.10 20.74 7.83
C ALA A 191 -1.92 19.45 7.56
N LEU A 192 -2.44 19.23 6.35
CA LEU A 192 -3.30 18.07 6.06
C LEU A 192 -2.53 16.79 5.64
N GLY A 193 -1.20 16.84 5.47
CA GLY A 193 -0.41 15.70 4.94
C GLY A 193 -0.68 15.47 3.44
N PRO A 194 -0.19 14.37 2.80
CA PRO A 194 -0.35 14.16 1.35
C PRO A 194 -1.84 14.17 1.01
N PRO A 195 -2.35 15.25 0.39
CA PRO A 195 -3.72 15.66 0.66
C PRO A 195 -4.70 15.11 -0.35
N TRP A 196 -4.27 14.21 -1.24
CA TRP A 196 -5.16 13.58 -2.19
C TRP A 196 -4.68 12.20 -2.62
N ARG A 197 -5.63 11.36 -3.04
CA ARG A 197 -5.43 10.04 -3.65
C ARG A 197 -6.38 9.83 -4.81
N VAL A 198 -5.93 9.21 -5.90
CA VAL A 198 -6.83 8.66 -6.93
C VAL A 198 -7.05 7.19 -6.66
N GLN A 199 -8.30 6.75 -6.65
CA GLN A 199 -8.70 5.37 -6.44
C GLN A 199 -9.77 4.92 -7.44
N ASP A 200 -9.82 3.62 -7.75
CA ASP A 200 -10.93 3.01 -8.50
C ASP A 200 -12.21 3.19 -7.70
N PHE A 201 -13.23 3.82 -8.29
CA PHE A 201 -14.47 4.18 -7.59
C PHE A 201 -15.24 2.96 -7.09
N ARG A 202 -15.31 1.91 -7.92
CA ARG A 202 -16.16 0.75 -7.62
C ARG A 202 -15.59 -0.10 -6.49
N GLU A 203 -14.28 -0.06 -6.33
CA GLU A 203 -13.56 -1.00 -5.50
C GLU A 203 -12.71 -0.33 -4.42
N HIS A 204 -12.66 1.01 -4.39
CA HIS A 204 -11.83 1.83 -3.51
C HIS A 204 -10.36 1.39 -3.50
N ALA A 205 -9.87 0.89 -4.64
CA ALA A 205 -8.49 0.43 -4.79
C ALA A 205 -7.60 1.62 -5.17
N PHE A 206 -6.54 1.85 -4.39
CA PHE A 206 -5.61 2.92 -4.66
C PHE A 206 -4.90 2.72 -6.01
N VAL A 207 -4.71 3.81 -6.75
CA VAL A 207 -3.99 3.79 -8.02
C VAL A 207 -2.56 4.38 -7.85
N PRO A 208 -1.50 3.75 -8.38
CA PRO A 208 -0.09 4.13 -8.23
C PRO A 208 0.29 5.52 -8.70
N GLY A 209 1.14 6.20 -7.92
CA GLY A 209 1.50 7.59 -8.18
C GLY A 209 0.37 8.58 -7.88
N GLY A 210 -0.79 8.10 -7.41
CA GLY A 210 -1.97 8.90 -7.13
C GLY A 210 -1.87 9.69 -5.84
N THR A 211 -0.76 9.64 -5.11
CA THR A 211 -0.50 10.49 -3.93
C THR A 211 0.56 11.52 -4.25
N GLY A 212 0.23 12.79 -4.03
CA GLY A 212 1.21 13.88 -4.01
C GLY A 212 1.25 14.54 -2.63
N GLU A 213 2.39 15.11 -2.26
CA GLU A 213 2.49 15.98 -1.08
C GLU A 213 2.00 17.41 -1.37
N ALA A 214 2.11 17.84 -2.63
CA ALA A 214 1.57 19.11 -3.10
C ALA A 214 0.68 18.88 -4.33
N ALA A 215 -0.61 19.17 -4.20
CA ALA A 215 -1.47 19.30 -5.36
C ALA A 215 -1.03 20.52 -6.16
N ARG A 216 -0.45 20.29 -7.34
CA ARG A 216 -0.28 21.36 -8.33
C ARG A 216 -1.47 21.26 -9.28
N SER A 217 -2.17 22.37 -9.50
CA SER A 217 -3.21 22.42 -10.54
C SER A 217 -2.59 22.02 -11.89
N GLY A 218 -3.28 21.17 -12.65
CA GLY A 218 -2.77 20.57 -13.88
C GLY A 218 -1.87 19.35 -13.68
N THR A 219 -1.94 18.68 -12.52
CA THR A 219 -1.22 17.41 -12.33
C THR A 219 -1.85 16.34 -13.21
N ARG A 220 -1.11 15.85 -14.20
CA ARG A 220 -1.54 14.75 -15.06
C ARG A 220 -1.26 13.41 -14.40
N TYR A 221 -2.23 12.51 -14.48
CA TYR A 221 -2.25 11.24 -13.77
C TYR A 221 -2.68 10.09 -14.69
N GLY A 222 -1.93 9.00 -14.71
CA GLY A 222 -2.17 7.85 -15.59
C GLY A 222 -0.91 7.30 -16.28
N PRO A 223 -1.07 6.48 -17.33
CA PRO A 223 -2.35 6.06 -17.88
C PRO A 223 -3.13 5.14 -16.94
N LEU A 224 -4.45 5.21 -17.02
CA LEU A 224 -5.41 4.42 -16.25
C LEU A 224 -6.25 3.56 -17.20
N PRO A 225 -6.60 2.31 -16.83
CA PRO A 225 -7.56 1.54 -17.60
C PRO A 225 -8.90 2.29 -17.70
N PRO A 226 -9.65 2.16 -18.80
CA PRO A 226 -10.99 2.75 -18.91
C PRO A 226 -11.88 2.30 -17.76
N GLY A 227 -12.59 3.24 -17.13
CA GLY A 227 -13.38 2.95 -15.93
C GLY A 227 -13.81 4.18 -15.15
N GLU A 228 -14.45 3.93 -14.02
CA GLU A 228 -14.90 4.96 -13.07
C GLU A 228 -13.90 5.07 -11.93
N TYR A 229 -13.48 6.30 -11.64
CA TYR A 229 -12.49 6.61 -10.63
C TYR A 229 -13.00 7.71 -9.72
N GLU A 230 -12.36 7.85 -8.58
CA GLU A 230 -12.56 8.98 -7.69
C GLU A 230 -11.22 9.54 -7.23
N VAL A 231 -11.13 10.86 -7.12
CA VAL A 231 -10.07 11.55 -6.41
C VAL A 231 -10.59 11.91 -5.03
N VAL A 232 -9.94 11.38 -4.01
CA VAL A 232 -10.23 11.67 -2.62
C VAL A 232 -9.23 12.68 -2.11
N VAL A 233 -9.69 13.79 -1.56
CA VAL A 233 -8.86 14.87 -1.01
C VAL A 233 -9.15 15.05 0.47
N GLY A 234 -8.12 15.27 1.28
CA GLY A 234 -8.24 15.44 2.73
C GLY A 234 -8.13 14.13 3.50
N LYS A 235 -8.59 14.13 4.75
CA LYS A 235 -8.50 12.97 5.64
C LYS A 235 -9.65 12.91 6.66
N GLY A 236 -10.12 11.70 6.93
CA GLY A 236 -11.14 11.42 7.96
C GLY A 236 -12.45 12.12 7.63
N ALA A 237 -13.03 12.84 8.60
CA ALA A 237 -14.28 13.57 8.42
C ALA A 237 -14.20 14.71 7.37
N ASN A 238 -12.99 15.12 6.99
CA ASN A 238 -12.75 16.16 5.99
C ASN A 238 -12.39 15.57 4.61
N GLU A 239 -12.64 14.28 4.37
CA GLU A 239 -12.47 13.71 3.03
C GLU A 239 -13.53 14.27 2.07
N ARG A 240 -13.06 14.73 0.92
CA ARG A 240 -13.85 15.13 -0.25
C ARG A 240 -13.59 14.15 -1.36
N VAL A 241 -14.61 13.82 -2.14
CA VAL A 241 -14.54 12.78 -3.17
C VAL A 241 -15.12 13.33 -4.45
N GLU A 242 -14.31 13.42 -5.49
CA GLU A 242 -14.75 13.79 -6.84
C GLU A 242 -14.64 12.61 -7.78
N ARG A 243 -15.74 12.26 -8.43
CA ARG A 243 -15.82 11.11 -9.34
C ARG A 243 -15.61 11.54 -10.78
N PHE A 244 -14.90 10.71 -11.53
CA PHE A 244 -14.65 10.95 -12.95
C PHE A 244 -14.56 9.63 -13.72
N THR A 245 -14.66 9.71 -15.04
CA THR A 245 -14.57 8.56 -15.93
C THR A 245 -13.35 8.70 -16.82
N ILE A 246 -12.55 7.64 -16.89
CA ILE A 246 -11.46 7.51 -17.85
C ILE A 246 -11.96 6.78 -19.07
N ARG A 247 -11.69 7.34 -20.25
CA ARG A 247 -11.88 6.68 -21.54
C ARG A 247 -10.53 6.43 -22.21
N THR A 248 -10.47 5.41 -23.05
CA THR A 248 -9.28 5.05 -23.81
C THR A 248 -8.75 6.24 -24.62
N GLY A 249 -7.46 6.56 -24.45
CA GLY A 249 -6.75 7.60 -25.20
C GLY A 249 -7.15 9.04 -24.85
N GLU A 250 -8.14 9.25 -23.98
CA GLU A 250 -8.61 10.58 -23.59
C GLU A 250 -7.85 11.09 -22.36
N THR A 251 -7.82 12.42 -22.19
CA THR A 251 -7.48 13.06 -20.92
C THR A 251 -8.75 13.67 -20.34
N THR A 252 -9.16 13.18 -19.17
CA THR A 252 -10.31 13.67 -18.42
C THR A 252 -9.88 14.79 -17.49
N GLU A 253 -10.41 15.99 -17.69
CA GLU A 253 -10.21 17.11 -16.77
C GLU A 253 -11.06 16.91 -15.52
N VAL A 254 -10.43 16.96 -14.35
CA VAL A 254 -11.07 16.77 -13.05
C VAL A 254 -10.83 18.01 -12.20
N VAL A 255 -11.89 18.76 -11.96
CA VAL A 255 -11.85 19.92 -11.07
C VAL A 255 -12.21 19.49 -9.67
N VAL A 256 -11.26 19.60 -8.75
CA VAL A 256 -11.44 19.30 -7.33
C VAL A 256 -11.76 20.58 -6.58
N ARG A 257 -12.98 20.65 -6.05
CA ARG A 257 -13.46 21.75 -5.22
C ARG A 257 -13.44 21.35 -3.75
N VAL A 258 -13.04 22.28 -2.88
CA VAL A 258 -13.20 22.14 -1.44
C VAL A 258 -14.04 23.31 -0.97
N GLU A 259 -15.32 23.04 -0.72
CA GLU A 259 -16.20 23.90 0.08
C GLU A 259 -15.93 23.74 1.57
#